data_AF-A0A965PLX8-F1
#
_entry.id   AF-A0A965PLX8-F1
#
_cell.length_a   1.000
_cell.length_b   1.000
_cell.length_c   1.000
_cell.angle_alpha   90.00
_cell.angle_beta   90.00
_cell.angle_gamma   90.00
#
_symmetry.space_group_name_H-M   'P 1'
#
loop_
_entity.id
_entity.type
_entity.pdbx_description
1 polymer ?
#
loop_
_entity_poly.entity_id
_entity_poly.type
_entity_poly.pdbx_seq_one_letter_code
_entity_poly.pdbx_strand_id
1 'polypeptide(L)'
;MGGGPSIPAPPPPPNPLEAARANDLFYRSSLETYIQKQPDVAALEQRLREKYMPRQRELERQMNALDLQRSAQAQLQVERELGPQRSLEAMRRQFEMSPEAFATQRALGQQAATQFARLYGSSPMGAVPAEVQQSQGAKQVDYLSGIPRTGIV
;
A
#
# COMPACT_ATOMS: atom_id res chain seq x y z
N MET A 1 42.18 -41.50 54.39
CA MET A 1 41.22 -40.79 55.27
C MET A 1 41.59 -39.32 55.29
N GLY A 2 40.68 -38.42 54.90
CA GLY A 2 40.67 -37.00 55.26
C GLY A 2 41.53 -36.09 54.38
N GLY A 3 41.07 -34.94 53.88
CA GLY A 3 39.77 -34.28 53.98
C GLY A 3 39.79 -33.18 52.92
N GLY A 4 38.80 -33.20 52.02
CA GLY A 4 38.67 -32.15 51.00
C GLY A 4 38.30 -30.80 51.64
N PRO A 5 38.58 -29.67 50.96
CA PRO A 5 38.25 -28.34 51.45
C PRO A 5 36.77 -28.28 51.81
N SER A 6 36.48 -27.99 53.08
CA SER A 6 35.13 -27.87 53.61
C SER A 6 34.44 -26.68 52.96
N ILE A 7 33.60 -26.95 51.97
CA ILE A 7 32.69 -25.96 51.39
C ILE A 7 31.78 -25.50 52.54
N PRO A 8 31.70 -24.18 52.84
CA PRO A 8 30.77 -23.69 53.86
C PRO A 8 29.35 -24.12 53.50
N ALA A 9 28.61 -24.58 54.51
CA ALA A 9 27.22 -25.00 54.31
C ALA A 9 26.43 -23.86 53.65
N PRO A 10 25.56 -24.16 52.66
CA PRO A 10 24.72 -23.15 52.05
C PRO A 10 23.91 -22.44 53.15
N PRO A 11 23.68 -21.12 53.01
CA PRO A 11 22.92 -20.38 54.00
C PRO A 11 21.55 -21.06 54.21
N PRO A 12 21.04 -21.06 55.45
CA PRO A 12 19.73 -21.64 55.74
C PRO A 12 18.67 -21.00 54.84
N PRO A 13 17.67 -21.78 54.38
CA PRO A 13 16.61 -21.24 53.54
C PRO A 13 15.92 -20.07 54.27
N PRO A 14 15.59 -18.98 53.56
CA PRO A 14 14.91 -17.83 54.16
C PRO A 14 13.63 -18.28 54.89
N ASN A 15 13.36 -17.68 56.04
CA ASN A 15 12.13 -17.97 56.78
C ASN A 15 10.93 -17.64 55.87
N PRO A 16 10.06 -18.63 55.57
CA PRO A 16 8.97 -18.44 54.60
C PRO A 16 7.98 -17.34 55.02
N LEU A 17 7.79 -17.14 56.33
CA LEU A 17 6.90 -16.10 56.85
C LEU A 17 7.51 -14.70 56.70
N GLU A 18 8.83 -14.56 56.88
CA GLU A 18 9.52 -13.28 56.70
C GLU A 18 9.65 -12.93 55.23
N ALA A 19 9.94 -13.92 54.37
CA ALA A 19 9.96 -13.75 52.92
C ALA A 19 8.59 -13.33 52.39
N ALA A 20 7.49 -13.94 52.87
CA ALA A 20 6.14 -13.54 52.51
C ALA A 20 5.84 -12.08 52.90
N ARG A 21 6.17 -11.67 54.14
CA ARG A 21 5.98 -10.27 54.59
C ARG A 21 6.81 -9.27 53.79
N ALA A 22 8.06 -9.60 53.48
CA ALA A 22 8.93 -8.75 52.67
C ALA A 22 8.38 -8.58 51.24
N ASN A 23 7.88 -9.67 50.64
CA ASN A 23 7.22 -9.63 49.34
C ASN A 23 5.95 -8.77 49.39
N ASP A 24 5.10 -8.93 50.41
CA ASP A 24 3.88 -8.12 50.55
C ASP A 24 4.19 -6.62 50.68
N LEU A 25 5.20 -6.25 51.47
CA LEU A 25 5.66 -4.86 51.60
C LEU A 25 6.25 -4.32 50.30
N PHE A 26 7.01 -5.14 49.58
CA PHE A 26 7.54 -4.80 48.27
C PHE A 26 6.43 -4.53 47.25
N TYR A 27 5.41 -5.39 47.18
CA TYR A 27 4.27 -5.18 46.27
C TYR A 27 3.47 -3.93 46.64
N ARG A 28 3.19 -3.69 47.92
CA ARG A 28 2.48 -2.49 48.37
C ARG A 28 3.23 -1.21 48.04
N SER A 29 4.52 -1.14 48.39
CA SER A 29 5.35 0.04 48.11
C SER A 29 5.54 0.28 46.61
N SER A 30 5.64 -0.78 45.80
CA SER A 30 5.70 -0.67 44.34
C SER A 30 4.40 -0.11 43.75
N LEU A 31 3.24 -0.56 44.26
CA LEU A 31 1.93 -0.06 43.84
C LEU A 31 1.72 1.40 44.27
N GLU A 32 2.07 1.76 45.50
CA GLU A 32 2.02 3.15 45.97
C GLU A 32 2.93 4.06 45.14
N THR A 33 4.14 3.59 44.82
CA THR A 33 5.08 4.32 43.97
C THR A 33 4.50 4.51 42.56
N TYR A 34 3.84 3.49 42.01
CA TYR A 34 3.19 3.59 40.71
C TYR A 34 2.05 4.62 40.72
N ILE A 35 1.19 4.59 41.74
CA ILE A 35 0.09 5.55 41.93
C ILE A 35 0.64 6.98 42.05
N GLN A 36 1.72 7.16 42.81
CA GLN A 36 2.37 8.47 42.98
C GLN A 36 2.98 8.99 41.67
N LYS A 37 3.59 8.12 40.85
CA LYS A 37 4.22 8.49 39.57
C LYS A 37 3.25 8.56 38.40
N GLN A 38 2.04 8.04 38.54
CA GLN A 38 1.02 8.02 37.49
C GLN A 38 0.80 9.40 36.80
N PRO A 39 0.67 10.54 37.52
CA PRO A 39 0.54 11.85 36.87
C PRO A 39 1.78 12.24 36.05
N ASP A 40 3.00 11.93 36.52
CA ASP A 40 4.24 12.23 35.81
C ASP A 40 4.37 11.39 34.53
N VAL A 41 3.95 10.12 34.59
CA VAL A 41 3.91 9.23 33.42
C VAL A 41 2.90 9.76 32.40
N ALA A 42 1.71 10.17 32.83
CA ALA A 42 0.70 10.75 31.94
C ALA A 42 1.17 12.07 31.30
N ALA A 43 1.84 12.94 32.07
CA ALA A 43 2.40 14.18 31.56
C ALA A 43 3.54 13.93 30.55
N LEU A 44 4.38 12.93 30.80
CA LEU A 44 5.42 12.51 29.85
C LEU A 44 4.79 11.98 28.55
N GLU A 45 3.78 11.12 28.65
CA GLU A 45 3.07 10.58 27.49
C GLU A 45 2.43 11.72 26.68
N GLN A 46 1.76 12.67 27.34
CA GLN A 46 1.17 13.83 26.66
C GLN A 46 2.24 14.64 25.92
N ARG A 47 3.39 14.93 26.56
CA ARG A 47 4.49 15.65 25.90
C ARG A 47 5.06 14.90 24.70
N LEU A 48 5.21 13.57 24.81
CA LEU A 48 5.64 12.73 23.69
C LEU A 48 4.61 12.78 22.56
N ARG A 49 3.32 12.72 22.91
CA ARG A 49 2.21 12.80 21.96
C ARG A 49 2.22 14.14 21.22
N GLU A 50 2.34 15.25 21.93
CA GLU A 50 2.44 16.59 21.36
C GLU A 50 3.65 16.74 20.43
N LYS A 51 4.80 16.18 20.83
CA LYS A 51 6.04 16.28 20.06
C LYS A 51 6.04 15.42 18.79
N TYR A 52 5.54 14.19 18.87
CA TYR A 52 5.74 13.20 17.80
C TYR A 52 4.50 12.89 16.97
N MET A 53 3.28 13.00 17.52
CA MET A 53 2.06 12.69 16.74
C MET A 53 1.87 13.54 15.50
N PRO A 54 2.14 14.87 15.51
CA PRO A 54 1.99 15.67 14.31
C PRO A 54 2.91 15.18 13.18
N ARG A 55 4.17 14.87 13.52
CA ARG A 55 5.15 14.36 12.55
C ARG A 55 4.79 12.96 12.07
N GLN A 56 4.35 12.08 12.97
CA GLN A 56 3.91 10.74 12.61
C GLN A 56 2.72 10.79 11.64
N ARG A 57 1.68 11.59 11.94
CA ARG A 57 0.52 11.78 11.05
C ARG A 57 0.91 12.38 9.70
N GLU A 58 1.89 13.27 9.67
CA GLU A 58 2.41 13.82 8.44
C GLU A 58 3.08 12.75 7.58
N LEU A 59 3.95 11.93 8.17
CA LEU A 59 4.62 10.83 7.50
C LEU A 59 3.63 9.77 7.00
N GLU A 60 2.63 9.40 7.81
CA GLU A 60 1.56 8.48 7.41
C GLU A 60 0.78 9.02 6.20
N ARG A 61 0.44 10.32 6.18
CA ARG A 61 -0.20 10.94 5.02
C ARG A 61 0.69 10.93 3.78
N GLN A 62 1.98 11.18 3.92
CA GLN A 62 2.94 11.14 2.82
C GLN A 62 3.07 9.72 2.24
N MET A 63 3.18 8.71 3.11
CA MET A 63 3.24 7.30 2.69
C MET A 63 1.95 6.90 1.96
N ASN A 64 0.78 7.23 2.51
CA ASN A 64 -0.50 6.93 1.85
C ASN A 64 -0.62 7.61 0.47
N ALA A 65 -0.13 8.84 0.33
CA ALA A 65 -0.13 9.54 -0.96
C ALA A 65 0.78 8.85 -1.99
N LEU A 66 1.97 8.41 -1.57
CA LEU A 66 2.90 7.68 -2.42
C LEU A 66 2.33 6.31 -2.85
N ASP A 67 1.69 5.60 -1.93
CA ASP A 67 1.07 4.30 -2.23
C ASP A 67 -0.10 4.45 -3.20
N LEU A 68 -0.94 5.48 -3.01
CA LEU A 68 -2.00 5.82 -3.95
C LEU A 68 -1.42 6.11 -5.34
N GLN A 69 -0.37 6.93 -5.44
CA GLN A 69 0.28 7.25 -6.70
C GLN A 69 0.83 5.99 -7.40
N ARG A 70 1.53 5.12 -6.65
CA ARG A 70 2.08 3.87 -7.18
C ARG A 70 0.98 2.92 -7.68
N SER A 71 -0.13 2.82 -6.94
CA SER A 71 -1.27 2.01 -7.37
C SER A 71 -1.88 2.50 -8.69
N ALA A 72 -2.06 3.82 -8.83
CA ALA A 72 -2.59 4.42 -10.05
C ALA A 72 -1.66 4.22 -11.25
N GLN A 73 -0.34 4.36 -11.03
CA GLN A 73 0.66 4.11 -12.07
C GLN A 73 0.67 2.64 -12.51
N ALA A 74 0.60 1.70 -11.56
CA ALA A 74 0.54 0.27 -11.86
C ALA A 74 -0.71 -0.08 -12.67
N GLN A 75 -1.88 0.44 -12.28
CA GLN A 75 -3.13 0.24 -13.03
C GLN A 75 -3.03 0.78 -14.46
N LEU A 76 -2.48 2.00 -14.63
CA LEU A 76 -2.30 2.61 -15.93
C LEU A 76 -1.31 1.82 -16.81
N GLN A 77 -0.25 1.23 -16.23
CA GLN A 77 0.65 0.35 -16.97
C GLN A 77 -0.08 -0.90 -17.46
N VAL A 78 -0.86 -1.55 -16.59
CA VAL A 78 -1.65 -2.73 -16.95
C VAL A 78 -2.66 -2.41 -18.06
N GLU A 79 -3.32 -1.26 -18.00
CA GLU A 79 -4.25 -0.82 -19.05
C GLU A 79 -3.54 -0.56 -20.38
N ARG A 80 -2.34 0.00 -20.36
CA ARG A 80 -1.56 0.22 -21.59
C ARG A 80 -1.07 -1.07 -22.22
N GLU A 81 -0.63 -2.03 -21.41
CA GLU A 81 -0.08 -3.31 -21.89
C GLU A 81 -1.18 -4.27 -22.34
N LEU A 82 -2.24 -4.40 -21.55
CA LEU A 82 -3.27 -5.42 -21.76
C LEU A 82 -4.58 -4.86 -22.32
N GLY A 83 -4.82 -3.55 -22.25
CA GLY A 83 -6.05 -2.92 -22.76
C GLY A 83 -6.33 -3.23 -24.23
N PRO A 84 -5.35 -3.03 -25.15
CA PRO A 84 -5.54 -3.36 -26.56
C PRO A 84 -5.85 -4.84 -26.79
N GLN A 85 -5.17 -5.74 -26.06
CA GLN A 85 -5.42 -7.18 -26.15
C GLN A 85 -6.84 -7.54 -25.68
N ARG A 86 -7.30 -6.95 -24.56
CA ARG A 86 -8.68 -7.15 -24.07
C ARG A 86 -9.72 -6.67 -25.07
N SER A 87 -9.50 -5.51 -25.70
CA SER A 87 -10.38 -4.99 -26.75
C SER A 87 -10.46 -5.93 -27.97
N LEU A 88 -9.31 -6.45 -28.43
CA LEU A 88 -9.27 -7.41 -29.52
C LEU A 88 -9.96 -8.73 -29.16
N GLU A 89 -9.74 -9.23 -27.95
CA GLU A 89 -10.38 -10.45 -27.49
C GLU A 89 -11.90 -10.26 -27.34
N ALA A 90 -12.36 -9.10 -26.87
CA ALA A 90 -13.78 -8.77 -26.83
C ALA A 90 -14.42 -8.75 -28.23
N MET A 91 -13.76 -8.13 -29.21
CA MET A 91 -14.21 -8.15 -30.60
C MET A 91 -14.21 -9.57 -31.19
N ARG A 92 -13.19 -10.38 -30.86
CA ARG A 92 -13.13 -11.78 -31.28
C ARG A 92 -14.31 -12.58 -30.72
N ARG A 93 -14.64 -12.41 -29.44
CA ARG A 93 -15.79 -13.08 -28.82
C ARG A 93 -17.12 -12.65 -29.45
N GLN A 94 -17.28 -11.36 -29.78
CA GLN A 94 -18.47 -10.88 -30.50
C GLN A 94 -18.59 -11.54 -31.89
N PHE A 95 -17.48 -11.66 -32.61
CA PHE A 95 -17.44 -12.36 -33.89
C PHE A 95 -17.78 -13.85 -33.74
N GLU A 96 -17.21 -14.54 -32.75
CA GLU A 96 -17.47 -15.96 -32.49
C GLU A 96 -18.92 -16.22 -32.07
N MET A 97 -19.52 -15.31 -31.30
CA MET A 97 -20.91 -15.42 -30.85
C MET A 97 -21.92 -15.16 -31.97
N SER A 98 -21.67 -14.17 -32.83
CA SER A 98 -22.57 -13.79 -33.92
C SER A 98 -21.81 -13.20 -35.13
N PRO A 99 -21.31 -14.06 -36.05
CA PRO A 99 -20.49 -13.61 -37.18
C PRO A 99 -21.22 -12.66 -38.13
N GLU A 100 -22.47 -12.98 -38.48
CA GLU A 100 -23.26 -12.19 -39.43
C GLU A 100 -23.62 -10.81 -38.87
N ALA A 101 -24.02 -10.73 -37.59
CA ALA A 101 -24.30 -9.47 -36.92
C ALA A 101 -23.05 -8.58 -36.83
N PHE A 102 -21.90 -9.18 -36.52
CA PHE A 102 -20.63 -8.46 -36.49
C PHE A 102 -20.26 -7.86 -37.86
N ALA A 103 -20.37 -8.66 -38.93
CA ALA A 103 -20.05 -8.22 -40.28
C ALA A 103 -21.01 -7.12 -40.79
N THR A 104 -22.31 -7.30 -40.56
CA THR A 104 -23.33 -6.32 -40.95
C THR A 104 -23.15 -4.99 -40.23
N GLN A 105 -22.88 -5.00 -38.93
CA GLN A 105 -22.62 -3.77 -38.16
C GLN A 105 -21.40 -3.01 -38.69
N ARG A 106 -20.31 -3.71 -39.03
CA ARG A 106 -19.15 -3.08 -39.69
C ARG A 106 -19.50 -2.50 -41.05
N ALA A 107 -20.20 -3.26 -41.89
CA ALA A 107 -20.56 -2.84 -43.24
C ALA A 107 -21.43 -1.57 -43.23
N LEU A 108 -22.41 -1.51 -42.32
CA LEU A 108 -23.25 -0.32 -42.12
C LEU A 108 -22.42 0.90 -41.70
N GLY A 109 -21.48 0.73 -40.77
CA GLY A 109 -20.56 1.80 -40.37
C GLY A 109 -19.70 2.32 -41.52
N GLN A 110 -19.16 1.42 -42.36
CA GLN A 110 -18.38 1.80 -43.54
C GLN A 110 -19.23 2.52 -44.59
N GLN A 111 -20.45 2.06 -44.84
CA GLN A 111 -21.37 2.74 -45.76
C GLN A 111 -21.70 4.15 -45.26
N ALA A 112 -22.01 4.31 -43.97
CA ALA A 112 -22.26 5.62 -43.38
C ALA A 112 -21.06 6.57 -43.52
N ALA A 113 -19.85 6.09 -43.23
CA ALA A 113 -18.64 6.89 -43.39
C ALA A 113 -18.38 7.29 -44.85
N THR A 114 -18.64 6.39 -45.79
CA THR A 114 -18.49 6.65 -47.23
C THR A 114 -19.50 7.69 -47.72
N GLN A 115 -20.77 7.58 -47.30
CA GLN A 115 -21.80 8.54 -47.69
C GLN A 115 -21.53 9.92 -47.08
N PHE A 116 -21.08 9.97 -45.82
CA PHE A 116 -20.66 11.21 -45.20
C PHE A 116 -19.51 11.87 -45.99
N ALA A 117 -18.50 11.09 -46.37
CA ALA A 117 -17.38 11.60 -47.16
C ALA A 117 -17.82 12.13 -48.54
N ARG A 118 -18.80 11.50 -49.18
CA ARG A 118 -19.38 11.99 -50.44
C ARG A 118 -20.14 13.29 -50.29
N LEU A 119 -20.89 13.45 -49.18
CA LEU A 119 -21.72 14.64 -48.94
C LEU A 119 -20.90 15.86 -48.51
N TYR A 120 -19.89 15.65 -47.66
CA TYR A 120 -19.16 16.75 -47.02
C TYR A 120 -17.72 16.88 -47.52
N GLY A 121 -17.27 16.02 -48.43
CA GLY A 121 -15.91 16.06 -48.99
C GLY A 121 -14.81 15.59 -48.04
N SER A 122 -15.15 15.19 -46.81
CA SER A 122 -14.19 14.72 -45.79
C SER A 122 -14.72 13.50 -45.04
N SER A 123 -13.85 12.53 -44.74
CA SER A 123 -14.22 11.39 -43.89
C SER A 123 -14.58 11.85 -42.48
N PRO A 124 -15.65 11.30 -41.86
CA PRO A 124 -15.99 11.63 -40.47
C PRO A 124 -14.86 11.23 -39.50
N MET A 125 -14.00 10.28 -39.89
CA MET A 125 -12.82 9.93 -39.11
C MET A 125 -11.88 11.13 -38.95
N GLY A 126 -11.79 12.04 -39.91
CA GLY A 126 -10.91 13.22 -39.85
C GLY A 126 -11.19 14.18 -38.68
N ALA A 127 -12.34 14.09 -38.03
CA ALA A 127 -12.65 14.83 -36.80
C ALA A 127 -12.04 14.22 -35.54
N VAL A 128 -11.62 12.95 -35.60
CA VAL A 128 -10.95 12.26 -34.50
C VAL A 128 -9.49 12.74 -34.45
N PRO A 129 -8.99 13.21 -33.29
CA PRO A 129 -7.60 13.63 -33.14
C PRO A 129 -6.62 12.52 -33.58
N ALA A 130 -5.51 12.92 -34.18
CA ALA A 130 -4.53 11.99 -34.73
C ALA A 130 -3.97 11.04 -33.65
N GLU A 131 -3.84 11.52 -32.41
CA GLU A 131 -3.38 10.76 -31.25
C GLU A 131 -4.33 9.60 -30.90
N VAL A 132 -5.63 9.75 -31.18
CA VAL A 132 -6.64 8.72 -30.95
C VAL A 132 -6.69 7.77 -32.15
N GLN A 133 -6.63 8.28 -33.38
CA GLN A 133 -6.65 7.46 -34.59
C GLN A 133 -5.42 6.55 -34.72
N GLN A 134 -4.25 7.07 -34.38
CA GLN A 134 -2.96 6.41 -34.58
C GLN A 134 -2.33 6.00 -33.25
N SER A 135 -3.15 5.77 -32.21
CA SER A 135 -2.67 5.37 -30.90
C SER A 135 -1.78 4.12 -31.03
N GLN A 136 -0.46 4.31 -30.99
CA GLN A 136 0.54 3.22 -31.05
C GLN A 136 0.66 2.49 -29.69
N GLY A 137 -0.32 2.68 -28.79
CA GLY A 137 -0.11 2.50 -27.37
C GLY A 137 0.75 3.65 -26.83
N ALA A 138 0.36 4.26 -25.72
CA ALA A 138 1.22 5.23 -25.06
C ALA A 138 2.56 4.53 -24.72
N LYS A 139 3.69 5.14 -25.11
CA LYS A 139 5.03 4.65 -24.71
C LYS A 139 5.00 4.32 -23.22
N GLN A 140 5.59 3.19 -22.82
CA GLN A 140 5.77 2.85 -21.41
C GLN A 140 6.45 4.04 -20.74
N VAL A 141 5.72 4.71 -19.85
CA VAL A 141 6.30 5.77 -19.03
C VAL A 141 6.96 5.04 -17.88
N ASP A 142 8.28 5.19 -17.80
CA ASP A 142 9.07 4.62 -16.72
C ASP A 142 8.82 5.43 -15.45
N TYR A 143 7.87 4.96 -14.64
CA TYR A 143 7.54 5.57 -13.35
C TYR A 143 8.52 5.17 -12.22
N LEU A 144 9.49 4.28 -12.49
CA LEU A 144 10.42 3.74 -11.50
C LEU A 144 11.83 4.36 -11.59
N SER A 145 12.23 4.88 -12.75
CA SER A 145 13.55 5.50 -12.97
C SER A 145 13.88 6.69 -12.07
N GLY A 146 12.89 7.30 -11.43
CA GLY A 146 13.06 8.49 -10.57
C GLY A 146 12.86 8.25 -9.07
N ILE A 147 12.56 7.02 -8.63
CA ILE A 147 12.40 6.76 -7.19
C ILE A 147 13.81 6.66 -6.59
N PRO A 148 14.25 7.61 -5.74
CA PRO A 148 15.53 7.47 -5.08
C PRO A 148 15.48 6.20 -4.25
N ARG A 149 16.38 5.26 -4.55
CA ARG A 149 16.74 4.17 -3.63
C ARG A 149 17.41 4.81 -2.42
N THR A 150 16.62 5.47 -1.58
CA THR A 150 17.09 5.92 -0.27
C THR A 150 17.29 4.65 0.53
N GLY A 151 18.56 4.36 0.77
CA GLY A 151 19.04 3.09 1.27
C GLY A 151 18.51 2.80 2.66
N ILE A 152 18.13 1.53 2.85
CA ILE A 152 18.34 0.85 4.12
C ILE A 152 19.84 0.51 4.11
N VAL A 153 20.65 1.35 4.74
CA VAL A 153 22.01 1.04 5.19
C VAL A 153 22.06 1.40 6.66
#